data_AF-A0A0R3SJI7-F1
#
_entry.id   AF-A0A0R3SJI7-F1
#
_cell.length_a   1.000
_cell.length_b   1.000
_cell.length_c   1.000
_cell.angle_alpha   90.00
_cell.angle_beta   90.00
_cell.angle_gamma   90.00
#
_symmetry.space_group_name_H-M   'P 1'
#
loop_
_entity.id
_entity.type
_entity.pdbx_description
1 polymer ?
#
loop_
_entity_poly.entity_id
_entity_poly.type
_entity_poly.pdbx_seq_one_letter_code
_entity_poly.pdbx_strand_id
1 'polypeptide(L)'
;MDAVSPNQLEEANHLKSYILNRLRRHCAKSLMGSWANPQNIDIMEVGGGLSNYLYMAQLKPEAIDSSSTVPKKVFIRVYGELLRSNMNSVILDAVLFALLSEKRLGPKLFGVFPGGRIEEFVEVSCFTISYIFIHLHIFLYHCLLY
;
A
#
# COMPACT_ATOMS: atom_id res chain seq x y z
N MET A 1 21.51 20.13 -17.81
CA MET A 1 20.67 18.96 -18.12
C MET A 1 21.63 17.80 -18.21
N ASP A 2 21.99 17.26 -17.06
CA ASP A 2 23.04 16.26 -16.97
C ASP A 2 22.43 14.91 -17.35
N ALA A 3 22.89 14.36 -18.48
CA ALA A 3 22.51 13.03 -18.90
C ALA A 3 22.96 12.04 -17.81
N VAL A 4 22.01 11.33 -17.20
CA VAL A 4 22.29 10.24 -16.27
C VAL A 4 23.15 9.21 -17.00
N SER A 5 24.33 8.92 -16.44
CA SER A 5 25.27 7.94 -17.01
C SER A 5 24.60 6.56 -17.14
N PRO A 6 24.84 5.80 -18.23
CA PRO A 6 24.23 4.48 -18.46
C PRO A 6 24.31 3.53 -17.25
N ASN A 7 25.42 3.61 -16.51
CA ASN A 7 25.68 2.77 -15.34
C ASN A 7 24.72 3.06 -14.17
N GLN A 8 24.33 4.33 -13.98
CA GLN A 8 23.42 4.72 -12.91
C GLN A 8 21.96 4.34 -13.21
N LEU A 9 21.58 4.36 -14.49
CA LEU A 9 20.25 3.93 -14.92
C LEU A 9 20.08 2.42 -14.73
N GLU A 10 21.10 1.63 -15.03
CA GLU A 10 21.09 0.18 -14.86
C GLU A 10 21.02 -0.22 -13.38
N GLU A 11 21.81 0.40 -12.52
CA GLU A 11 21.75 0.24 -11.06
C GLU A 11 20.35 0.59 -10.50
N ALA A 12 19.76 1.70 -10.94
CA ALA A 12 18.42 2.11 -10.53
C ALA A 12 17.35 1.09 -10.96
N ASN A 13 17.45 0.55 -12.19
CA ASN A 13 16.54 -0.47 -12.69
C ASN A 13 16.68 -1.79 -11.91
N HIS A 14 17.91 -2.20 -11.59
CA HIS A 14 18.16 -3.35 -10.74
C HIS A 14 17.54 -3.19 -9.35
N LEU A 15 17.77 -2.06 -8.69
CA LEU A 15 17.21 -1.78 -7.38
C LEU A 15 15.67 -1.75 -7.42
N LYS A 16 15.08 -1.12 -8.44
CA LYS A 16 13.64 -1.10 -8.66
C LYS A 16 13.09 -2.53 -8.79
N SER A 17 13.73 -3.37 -9.61
CA SER A 17 13.31 -4.76 -9.78
C SER A 17 13.35 -5.55 -8.47
N TYR A 18 14.39 -5.34 -7.66
CA TYR A 18 14.56 -5.97 -6.36
C TYR A 18 13.44 -5.58 -5.39
N ILE A 19 13.13 -4.28 -5.31
CA ILE A 19 12.05 -3.75 -4.47
C ILE A 19 10.71 -4.35 -4.91
N LEU A 20 10.38 -4.30 -6.20
CA LEU A 20 9.12 -4.85 -6.71
C LEU A 20 8.99 -6.35 -6.44
N ASN A 21 10.06 -7.12 -6.60
CA ASN A 21 10.06 -8.56 -6.28
C ASN A 21 9.88 -8.83 -4.78
N ARG A 22 10.39 -7.95 -3.92
CA ARG A 22 10.12 -8.03 -2.48
C ARG A 22 8.65 -7.72 -2.17
N LEU A 23 8.08 -6.69 -2.78
CA LEU A 23 6.66 -6.34 -2.62
C LEU A 23 5.73 -7.46 -3.07
N ARG A 24 5.98 -8.08 -4.24
CA ARG A 24 5.21 -9.24 -4.72
C ARG A 24 5.20 -10.39 -3.71
N ARG A 25 6.35 -10.67 -3.08
CA ARG A 25 6.44 -11.71 -2.04
C ARG A 25 5.63 -11.35 -0.78
N HIS A 26 5.56 -10.06 -0.43
CA HIS A 26 4.70 -9.62 0.67
C HIS A 26 3.21 -9.81 0.32
N CYS A 27 2.78 -9.44 -0.89
CA CYS A 27 1.43 -9.71 -1.36
C CYS A 27 1.09 -11.20 -1.35
N ALA A 28 1.97 -12.04 -1.89
CA ALA A 28 1.75 -13.49 -1.94
C ALA A 28 1.57 -14.11 -0.56
N LYS A 29 2.35 -13.66 0.43
CA LYS A 29 2.26 -14.15 1.82
C LYS A 29 0.98 -13.68 2.51
N SER A 30 0.57 -12.44 2.31
CA SER A 30 -0.57 -11.85 3.03
C SER A 30 -1.93 -12.23 2.43
N LEU A 31 -2.04 -12.27 1.10
CA LEU A 31 -3.32 -12.46 0.40
C LEU A 31 -3.61 -13.92 0.04
N MET A 32 -2.55 -14.72 -0.16
CA MET A 32 -2.65 -16.14 -0.52
C MET A 32 -3.52 -16.39 -1.76
N GLY A 33 -3.94 -17.65 -1.99
CA GLY A 33 -4.80 -18.03 -3.12
C GLY A 33 -4.18 -17.65 -4.48
N SER A 34 -4.94 -16.96 -5.32
CA SER A 34 -4.46 -16.48 -6.64
C SER A 34 -3.22 -15.58 -6.56
N TRP A 35 -2.97 -14.94 -5.42
CA TRP A 35 -1.77 -14.13 -5.17
C TRP A 35 -0.55 -14.94 -4.75
N ALA A 36 -0.72 -16.22 -4.39
CA ALA A 36 0.36 -17.05 -3.84
C ALA A 36 1.56 -17.19 -4.79
N ASN A 37 1.33 -17.06 -6.11
CA ASN A 37 2.39 -16.98 -7.10
C ASN A 37 2.78 -15.51 -7.39
N PRO A 38 3.98 -15.05 -6.97
CA PRO A 38 4.45 -13.69 -7.23
C PRO A 38 4.50 -13.29 -8.71
N GLN A 39 4.67 -14.25 -9.63
CA GLN A 39 4.78 -13.98 -11.08
C GLN A 39 3.46 -13.51 -11.71
N ASN A 40 2.35 -13.79 -11.02
CA ASN A 40 1.01 -13.39 -11.43
C ASN A 40 0.65 -11.97 -10.96
N ILE A 41 1.58 -11.26 -10.31
CA ILE A 41 1.34 -9.96 -9.70
C ILE A 41 2.06 -8.89 -10.50
N ASP A 42 1.29 -7.95 -11.03
CA ASP A 42 1.83 -6.70 -11.57
C ASP A 42 1.76 -5.60 -10.52
N ILE A 43 2.83 -4.81 -10.44
CA ILE A 43 2.95 -3.70 -9.50
C ILE A 43 3.29 -2.43 -10.28
N MET A 44 2.51 -1.38 -10.04
CA MET A 44 2.70 -0.05 -10.58
C MET A 44 2.97 0.93 -9.45
N GLU A 45 3.94 1.80 -9.65
CA GLU A 45 4.17 2.94 -8.75
C GLU A 45 3.11 4.01 -9.02
N VAL A 46 2.39 4.42 -7.97
CA VAL A 46 1.29 5.38 -8.07
C VAL A 46 1.73 6.77 -7.60
N GLY A 47 2.69 6.82 -6.68
CA GLY A 47 3.27 8.06 -6.21
C GLY A 47 4.23 7.84 -5.05
N GLY A 48 4.89 8.90 -4.60
CA GLY A 48 5.80 8.81 -3.48
C GLY A 48 6.34 10.16 -3.05
N GLY A 49 6.89 10.20 -1.84
CA GLY A 49 7.55 11.36 -1.25
C GLY A 49 8.39 10.93 -0.04
N LEU A 50 8.87 11.89 0.76
CA LEU A 50 9.78 11.62 1.88
C LEU A 50 9.19 10.68 2.95
N SER A 51 7.86 10.72 3.13
CA SER A 51 7.18 9.96 4.17
C SER A 51 6.66 8.59 3.69
N ASN A 52 6.25 8.46 2.44
CA ASN A 52 5.64 7.24 1.92
C ASN A 52 5.91 7.05 0.42
N TYR A 53 6.12 5.81 0.02
CA TYR A 53 6.07 5.35 -1.37
C TYR A 53 4.83 4.47 -1.56
N LEU A 54 4.12 4.69 -2.67
CA LEU A 54 2.79 4.16 -2.92
C LEU A 54 2.80 3.32 -4.19
N TYR A 55 2.33 2.09 -4.08
CA TYR A 55 2.24 1.16 -5.19
C TYR A 55 0.84 0.54 -5.25
N MET A 56 0.36 0.28 -6.46
CA MET A 56 -0.82 -0.55 -6.69
C MET A 56 -0.35 -1.90 -7.21
N ALA A 57 -0.83 -2.98 -6.61
CA ALA A 57 -0.59 -4.33 -7.08
C ALA A 57 -1.91 -4.95 -7.57
N GLN A 58 -1.86 -5.69 -8.67
CA GLN A 58 -3.00 -6.36 -9.24
C GLN A 58 -2.63 -7.74 -9.78
N LEU A 59 -3.58 -8.67 -9.76
CA LEU A 59 -3.42 -9.94 -10.45
C LEU A 59 -3.50 -9.72 -11.96
N LYS A 60 -2.63 -10.41 -12.70
CA LYS A 60 -2.73 -10.51 -14.15
C LYS A 60 -4.05 -11.17 -14.56
N PRO A 61 -4.67 -10.78 -15.68
CA PRO A 61 -5.99 -11.28 -16.08
C PRO A 61 -6.11 -12.81 -16.10
N GLU A 62 -5.07 -13.50 -16.55
CA GLU A 62 -4.99 -14.97 -16.63
C GLU A 62 -4.96 -15.67 -15.26
N ALA A 63 -4.58 -14.97 -14.20
CA ALA A 63 -4.50 -15.49 -12.84
C ALA A 63 -5.74 -15.14 -12.00
N ILE A 64 -6.68 -14.38 -12.56
CA ILE A 64 -7.91 -14.00 -11.87
C ILE A 64 -8.86 -15.20 -11.90
N ASP A 65 -9.09 -15.76 -10.72
CA ASP A 65 -10.19 -16.69 -10.50
C ASP A 65 -11.47 -15.90 -10.21
N SER A 66 -12.46 -16.00 -11.09
CA SER A 66 -13.75 -15.30 -10.99
C SER A 66 -14.60 -15.78 -9.80
N SER A 67 -14.31 -16.96 -9.26
CA SER A 67 -15.00 -17.51 -8.09
C SER A 67 -14.35 -17.11 -6.76
N SER A 68 -13.19 -16.45 -6.80
CA SER A 68 -12.43 -16.12 -5.61
C SER A 68 -12.93 -14.87 -4.88
N THR A 69 -12.95 -14.94 -3.56
CA THR A 69 -13.31 -13.82 -2.67
C THR A 69 -12.12 -12.90 -2.36
N VAL A 70 -10.92 -13.23 -2.86
CA VAL A 70 -9.73 -12.41 -2.67
C VAL A 70 -9.79 -11.14 -3.54
N PRO A 71 -9.23 -10.01 -3.09
CA PRO A 71 -9.22 -8.79 -3.89
C PRO A 71 -8.43 -9.01 -5.19
N LYS A 72 -8.84 -8.35 -6.28
CA LYS A 72 -8.11 -8.37 -7.58
C LYS A 72 -7.02 -7.31 -7.65
N LYS A 73 -7.17 -6.24 -6.87
CA LYS A 73 -6.23 -5.14 -6.72
C LYS A 73 -6.05 -4.81 -5.24
N VAL A 74 -4.84 -4.46 -4.85
CA VAL A 74 -4.51 -3.97 -3.51
C VAL A 74 -3.57 -2.78 -3.62
N PHE A 75 -3.53 -2.00 -2.55
CA PHE A 75 -2.64 -0.88 -2.42
C PHE A 75 -1.53 -1.21 -1.42
N ILE A 76 -0.30 -0.80 -1.73
CA ILE A 76 0.87 -1.06 -0.91
C ILE A 76 1.46 0.28 -0.52
N ARG A 77 1.62 0.48 0.78
CA ARG A 77 2.28 1.64 1.35
C ARG A 77 3.59 1.23 1.98
N VAL A 78 4.69 1.80 1.50
CA VAL A 78 6.02 1.61 2.06
C VAL A 78 6.42 2.90 2.78
N TYR A 79 6.76 2.80 4.07
CA TYR A 79 7.19 3.95 4.85
C TYR A 79 8.56 4.43 4.39
N GLY A 80 8.67 5.73 4.12
CA GLY A 80 9.89 6.42 3.76
C GLY A 80 10.73 6.85 4.97
N GLU A 81 11.84 7.51 4.70
CA GLU A 81 12.87 7.85 5.70
C GLU A 81 12.33 8.69 6.86
N LEU A 82 11.44 9.65 6.56
CA LEU A 82 10.93 10.58 7.57
C LEU A 82 10.03 9.89 8.61
N LEU A 83 9.29 8.85 8.22
CA LEU A 83 8.52 8.05 9.19
C LEU A 83 9.39 7.01 9.89
N ARG A 84 10.43 6.48 9.22
CA ARG A 84 11.33 5.48 9.82
C ARG A 84 12.22 6.04 10.93
N SER A 85 12.53 7.34 10.90
CA SER A 85 13.32 8.00 11.95
C SER A 85 12.60 8.05 13.31
N ASN A 86 11.29 7.80 13.35
CA ASN A 86 10.51 7.68 14.57
C ASN A 86 9.75 6.33 14.61
N MET A 87 10.40 5.31 15.17
CA MET A 87 9.82 3.96 15.24
C MET A 87 8.51 3.90 16.03
N ASN A 88 8.36 4.74 17.06
CA ASN A 88 7.15 4.77 17.87
C ASN A 88 5.94 5.27 17.06
N SER A 89 6.13 6.28 16.20
CA SER A 89 5.04 6.74 15.34
C SER A 89 4.63 5.68 14.32
N VAL A 90 5.57 4.90 13.77
CA VAL A 90 5.23 3.83 12.81
C VAL A 90 4.40 2.73 13.46
N ILE A 91 4.73 2.35 14.70
CA ILE A 91 3.97 1.34 15.44
C ILE A 91 2.57 1.86 15.76
N LEU A 92 2.45 3.09 16.27
CA LEU A 92 1.16 3.69 16.60
C LEU A 92 0.28 3.83 15.36
N ASP A 93 0.83 4.28 14.23
CA ASP A 93 0.10 4.38 12.97
C ASP A 93 -0.39 3.01 12.49
N ALA A 94 0.43 1.97 12.63
CA ALA A 94 0.03 0.61 12.26
C ALA A 94 -1.11 0.09 13.14
N VAL A 95 -1.03 0.31 14.46
CA VAL A 95 -2.09 -0.07 15.41
C VAL A 95 -3.37 0.70 15.12
N LEU A 96 -3.28 2.02 14.95
CA LEU A 96 -4.43 2.87 14.63
C LEU A 96 -5.09 2.44 13.32
N PHE A 97 -4.29 2.21 12.26
CA PHE A 97 -4.82 1.76 10.98
C PHE A 97 -5.51 0.40 11.09
N ALA A 98 -4.92 -0.55 11.81
CA ALA A 98 -5.54 -1.85 12.06
C ALA A 98 -6.89 -1.71 12.79
N LEU A 99 -6.95 -0.88 13.83
CA LEU A 99 -8.20 -0.60 14.57
C LEU A 99 -9.27 0.02 13.66
N LEU A 100 -8.91 1.01 12.85
CA LEU A 100 -9.85 1.65 11.92
C LEU A 100 -10.36 0.67 10.86
N SER A 101 -9.49 -0.17 10.31
CA SER A 101 -9.85 -1.25 9.38
C SER A 101 -10.85 -2.23 10.01
N GLU A 102 -10.57 -2.72 11.22
CA GLU A 102 -11.45 -3.66 11.94
C GLU A 102 -12.82 -3.06 12.23
N LYS A 103 -12.87 -1.75 12.53
CA LYS A 103 -14.12 -1.01 12.71
C LYS A 103 -14.80 -0.61 11.40
N ARG A 104 -14.20 -0.93 10.24
CA ARG A 104 -14.68 -0.52 8.90
C ARG A 104 -14.79 1.00 8.74
N LEU A 105 -13.93 1.73 9.46
CA LEU A 105 -13.80 3.20 9.43
C LEU A 105 -12.67 3.66 8.49
N GLY A 106 -12.04 2.73 7.78
CA GLY A 106 -11.01 2.98 6.79
C GLY A 106 -10.87 1.79 5.84
N PRO A 107 -9.92 1.86 4.89
CA PRO A 107 -9.65 0.76 3.97
C PRO A 107 -9.27 -0.51 4.72
N LYS A 108 -9.70 -1.67 4.21
CA LYS A 108 -9.36 -2.96 4.83
C LYS A 108 -7.85 -3.19 4.83
N LEU A 109 -7.29 -3.60 5.97
CA LEU A 109 -5.91 -4.01 6.12
C LEU A 109 -5.77 -5.49 5.76
N PHE A 110 -4.94 -5.81 4.77
CA PHE A 110 -4.66 -7.19 4.36
C PHE A 110 -3.37 -7.76 4.95
N GLY A 111 -2.41 -6.90 5.31
CA GLY A 111 -1.20 -7.35 5.96
C GLY A 111 -0.22 -6.23 6.28
N VAL A 112 0.67 -6.49 7.23
CA VAL A 112 1.74 -5.59 7.66
C VAL A 112 3.07 -6.29 7.48
N PHE A 113 4.10 -5.55 7.08
CA PHE A 113 5.47 -6.05 6.98
C PHE A 113 6.46 -5.00 7.48
N PRO A 114 7.71 -5.37 7.80
CA PRO A 114 8.71 -4.39 8.22
C PRO A 114 8.87 -3.27 7.18
N GLY A 115 8.44 -2.07 7.55
CA GLY A 115 8.52 -0.89 6.70
C GLY A 115 7.33 -0.64 5.77
N GLY A 116 6.20 -1.32 5.94
CA GLY A 116 5.01 -1.02 5.15
C GLY A 116 3.78 -1.88 5.46
N ARG A 117 2.74 -1.69 4.65
CA ARG A 117 1.47 -2.42 4.77
C ARG A 117 0.77 -2.57 3.43
N ILE A 118 -0.17 -3.52 3.38
CA ILE A 118 -1.02 -3.82 2.23
C ILE A 118 -2.45 -3.51 2.65
N GLU A 119 -3.07 -2.57 1.95
CA GLU A 119 -4.41 -2.05 2.20
C GLU A 119 -5.33 -2.27 1.00
N GLU A 120 -6.63 -2.16 1.23
CA GLU A 120 -7.65 -2.14 0.19
C GLU A 120 -7.40 -1.02 -0.81
N PHE A 121 -7.51 -1.38 -2.09
CA PHE A 121 -7.46 -0.40 -3.15
C PHE A 121 -8.83 0.27 -3.28
N VAL A 122 -8.92 1.51 -2.83
CA VAL A 122 -10.14 2.33 -2.94
C VAL A 122 -10.03 3.22 -4.18
N GLU A 123 -10.86 2.96 -5.18
CA GLU A 123 -11.01 3.85 -6.34
C GLU A 123 -11.79 5.10 -5.91
N VAL A 124 -11.06 6.14 -5.50
CA VAL A 124 -11.66 7.43 -5.14
C VAL A 124 -12.01 8.21 -6.40
N SER A 125 -13.30 8.29 -6.71
CA SER A 125 -13.83 9.35 -7.57
C SER A 125 -13.78 10.69 -6.82
N CYS A 126 -13.64 11.81 -7.54
CA CYS A 126 -13.51 13.15 -6.95
C CYS A 126 -14.61 13.50 -5.91
N PHE A 127 -15.81 12.93 -6.05
CA PHE A 127 -16.91 13.12 -5.09
C PHE A 127 -16.70 12.43 -3.72
N THR A 128 -15.94 11.33 -3.68
CA THR A 128 -15.70 10.54 -2.47
C THR A 128 -14.69 11.19 -1.53
N ILE A 129 -13.73 11.95 -2.08
CA ILE A 129 -12.68 12.65 -1.31
C ILE A 129 -13.29 13.70 -0.38
N SER A 130 -14.26 14.48 -0.88
CA SER A 130 -14.99 15.48 -0.10
C SER A 130 -15.68 14.85 1.11
N TYR A 131 -16.28 13.67 0.93
CA TYR A 131 -17.07 13.01 1.96
C TYR A 131 -16.21 12.39 3.06
N ILE A 132 -15.10 11.73 2.70
CA ILE A 132 -14.19 11.08 3.66
C ILE A 132 -13.44 12.13 4.48
N PHE A 133 -12.97 13.23 3.89
CA PHE A 133 -12.30 14.29 4.67
C PHE A 133 -13.25 14.93 5.68
N ILE A 134 -14.51 15.20 5.30
CA ILE A 134 -15.51 15.75 6.20
C ILE A 134 -15.82 14.76 7.34
N HIS A 135 -16.03 13.48 7.03
CA HIS A 135 -16.32 12.48 8.06
C HIS A 135 -15.12 12.17 8.96
N LEU A 136 -13.89 12.11 8.44
CA LEU A 136 -12.71 11.87 9.26
C LEU A 136 -12.44 13.07 10.19
N HIS A 137 -12.66 14.30 9.73
CA HIS A 137 -12.57 15.49 10.55
C HIS A 137 -13.66 15.49 11.64
N ILE A 138 -14.90 15.17 11.30
CA ILE A 138 -16.00 15.06 12.28
C ILE A 138 -15.74 13.92 13.29
N PHE A 139 -15.27 12.76 12.83
CA PHE A 139 -15.03 11.59 13.67
C PHE A 139 -13.86 11.82 14.64
N LEU A 140 -12.77 12.45 14.18
CA LEU A 140 -11.66 12.85 15.04
C LEU A 140 -12.09 13.92 16.06
N TYR A 141 -12.91 14.89 15.66
CA TYR A 141 -13.45 15.89 16.59
C TYR A 141 -14.41 15.28 17.61
N HIS A 142 -15.23 14.29 17.21
CA HIS A 142 -16.21 13.70 18.12
C HIS A 142 -15.59 12.66 19.08
N CYS A 143 -14.57 11.92 18.65
CA CYS A 143 -13.85 10.96 19.49
C CYS A 143 -12.79 11.59 20.43
N LEU A 144 -12.39 12.84 20.22
CA LEU A 144 -11.46 13.55 21.13
C LEU A 144 -12.17 14.46 22.15
N LEU A 145 -13.49 14.63 22.06
CA LEU A 145 -14.29 15.49 22.95
C LEU A 145 -15.19 14.72 23.93
N TYR A 146 -15.07 13.38 24.01
CA TYR A 146 -15.73 12.55 25.03
C TYR A 146 -14.81 11.46 25.55
#